data_AF-A0A1Q5M169-F1
#
_entry.id   AF-A0A1Q5M169-F1
#
_cell.length_a   1.000
_cell.length_b   1.000
_cell.length_c   1.000
_cell.angle_alpha   90.00
_cell.angle_beta   90.00
_cell.angle_gamma   90.00
#
_symmetry.space_group_name_H-M   'P 1'
#
loop_
_entity.id
_entity.type
_entity.pdbx_description
1 polymer ?
#
loop_
_entity_poly.entity_id
_entity_poly.type
_entity_poly.pdbx_seq_one_letter_code
_entity_poly.pdbx_strand_id
1 'polypeptide(L)'
;MNAVSLVLTEPFRAATWKRVAYLLLALPAGLIGIPHLLARRLLDRDIARPAAGRLVLHALLATPLNAVALVVTVYGWSLVPMNLGWPLRAGDPAEAWGGPTFAGAWAFHALIGGVGFLLLMPWAGRGLTALQGRLAVRLLKGR
;
A
#
# COMPACT_ATOMS: atom_id res chain seq x y z
N MET A 1 4.82 19.86 14.15
CA MET A 1 3.60 19.01 14.11
C MET A 1 3.83 17.84 15.06
N ASN A 2 2.91 17.54 15.98
CA ASN A 2 3.10 16.45 16.94
C ASN A 2 2.81 15.07 16.32
N ALA A 3 3.16 13.98 17.02
CA ALA A 3 3.02 12.62 16.51
C ALA A 3 1.57 12.25 16.18
N VAL A 4 0.61 12.70 16.99
CA VAL A 4 -0.82 12.45 16.77
C VAL A 4 -1.30 13.09 15.47
N SER A 5 -1.00 14.38 15.28
CA SER A 5 -1.34 15.11 14.07
C SER A 5 -0.68 14.51 12.82
N LEU A 6 0.52 13.95 12.95
CA LEU A 6 1.16 13.20 11.86
C LEU A 6 0.34 11.97 11.46
N VAL A 7 -0.04 11.13 12.42
CA VAL A 7 -0.79 9.90 12.15
C VAL A 7 -2.15 10.22 11.52
N LEU A 8 -2.88 11.17 12.09
CA LEU A 8 -4.23 11.52 11.63
C LEU A 8 -4.24 12.17 10.24
N THR A 9 -3.18 12.88 9.86
CA THR A 9 -3.14 13.57 8.56
C THR A 9 -2.47 12.75 7.45
N GLU A 10 -1.66 11.74 7.78
CA GLU A 10 -0.90 10.97 6.79
C GLU A 10 -1.77 10.32 5.69
N PRO A 11 -2.97 9.75 5.95
CA PRO A 11 -3.81 9.18 4.89
C PRO A 11 -4.24 10.21 3.83
N PHE A 12 -4.30 11.49 4.21
CA PHE A 12 -4.79 12.58 3.36
C PHE A 12 -3.66 13.30 2.61
N ARG A 13 -2.42 12.81 2.68
CA ARG A 13 -1.26 13.42 2.03
C ARG A 13 -1.03 12.85 0.64
N ALA A 14 -0.68 13.72 -0.30
CA ALA A 14 -0.31 13.34 -1.66
C ALA A 14 0.83 12.29 -1.68
N ALA A 15 1.79 12.37 -0.77
CA ALA A 15 2.87 11.39 -0.65
C ALA A 15 2.37 9.96 -0.38
N THR A 16 1.30 9.79 0.42
CA THR A 16 0.68 8.49 0.68
C THR A 16 0.10 7.91 -0.60
N TRP A 17 -0.67 8.71 -1.35
CA TRP A 17 -1.30 8.25 -2.58
C TRP A 17 -0.29 7.99 -3.71
N LYS A 18 0.83 8.72 -3.77
CA LYS A 18 1.96 8.38 -4.66
C LYS A 18 2.52 6.99 -4.33
N ARG A 19 2.68 6.65 -3.05
CA ARG A 19 3.13 5.31 -2.63
C ARG A 19 2.11 4.24 -2.99
N VAL A 20 0.83 4.48 -2.77
CA VAL A 20 -0.25 3.55 -3.18
C VAL A 20 -0.19 3.30 -4.68
N ALA A 21 -0.15 4.36 -5.49
CA ALA A 21 -0.02 4.24 -6.94
C ALA A 21 1.25 3.46 -7.34
N TYR A 22 2.37 3.70 -6.67
CA TYR A 22 3.59 2.93 -6.91
C TYR A 22 3.39 1.44 -6.59
N LEU A 23 2.82 1.11 -5.43
CA LEU A 23 2.62 -0.28 -4.99
C LEU A 23 1.68 -1.05 -5.93
N LEU A 24 0.64 -0.39 -6.45
CA LEU A 24 -0.28 -0.98 -7.44
C LEU A 24 0.41 -1.23 -8.79
N LEU A 25 1.33 -0.34 -9.19
CA LEU A 25 1.95 -0.37 -10.52
C LEU A 25 3.33 -1.05 -10.54
N ALA A 26 3.95 -1.33 -9.40
CA ALA A 26 5.31 -1.85 -9.33
C ALA A 26 5.45 -3.22 -10.01
N LEU A 27 4.46 -4.10 -9.84
CA LEU A 27 4.44 -5.41 -10.47
C LEU A 27 4.38 -5.31 -12.01
N PRO A 28 3.35 -4.69 -12.63
CA PRO A 28 3.29 -4.57 -14.09
C PRO A 28 4.47 -3.76 -14.65
N ALA A 29 4.91 -2.70 -13.97
CA ALA A 29 6.06 -1.90 -14.41
C ALA A 29 7.37 -2.70 -14.46
N GLY A 30 7.57 -3.61 -13.51
CA GLY A 30 8.72 -4.54 -13.51
C GLY A 30 8.67 -5.50 -14.69
N LEU A 31 7.50 -6.07 -14.97
CA LEU A 31 7.29 -7.04 -16.07
C LEU A 31 7.48 -6.41 -17.46
N ILE A 32 7.05 -5.17 -17.66
CA ILE A 32 7.20 -4.46 -18.95
C ILE A 32 8.50 -3.64 -19.05
N GLY A 33 9.40 -3.74 -18.08
CA GLY A 33 10.75 -3.15 -18.16
C GLY A 33 10.84 -1.64 -17.89
N ILE A 34 9.84 -1.03 -17.23
CA ILE A 34 9.84 0.40 -16.88
C ILE A 34 9.92 0.74 -15.37
N PRO A 35 10.48 -0.10 -14.47
CA PRO A 35 10.43 0.15 -13.03
C PRO A 35 11.17 1.44 -12.61
N HIS A 36 12.21 1.83 -13.36
CA HIS A 36 12.98 3.05 -13.13
C HIS A 36 12.15 4.34 -13.35
N LEU A 37 11.27 4.36 -14.35
CA LEU A 37 10.38 5.50 -14.61
C LEU A 37 9.38 5.68 -13.47
N LEU A 38 8.81 4.57 -13.00
CA LEU A 38 7.85 4.57 -11.89
C LEU A 38 8.51 5.03 -10.57
N ALA A 39 9.71 4.52 -10.27
CA ALA A 39 10.48 4.91 -9.09
C ALA A 39 10.86 6.40 -9.11
N ARG A 40 11.25 6.93 -10.27
CA ARG A 40 11.54 8.36 -10.45
C ARG A 40 10.31 9.23 -10.26
N ARG A 41 9.17 8.83 -10.84
CA ARG A 41 7.95 9.65 -10.84
C ARG A 41 7.21 9.67 -9.50
N LEU A 42 7.18 8.54 -8.79
CA LEU A 42 6.32 8.36 -7.61
C LEU A 42 7.09 8.28 -6.29
N LEU A 43 8.37 7.88 -6.33
CA LEU A 43 9.21 7.74 -5.13
C LEU A 43 10.40 8.72 -5.13
N ASP A 44 10.46 9.64 -6.11
CA ASP A 44 11.52 10.62 -6.27
C ASP A 44 12.93 9.98 -6.26
N ARG A 45 13.06 8.79 -6.88
CA ARG A 45 14.33 8.07 -7.00
C ARG A 45 14.97 8.35 -8.36
N ASP A 46 16.10 9.04 -8.34
CA ASP A 46 16.86 9.30 -9.56
C ASP A 46 17.62 8.04 -10.03
N ILE A 47 17.03 7.37 -11.02
CA ILE A 47 17.55 6.16 -11.66
C ILE A 47 17.57 6.43 -13.17
N ALA A 48 18.77 6.52 -13.73
CA ALA A 48 18.98 6.62 -15.18
C ALA A 48 18.45 5.36 -15.91
N ARG A 49 18.39 5.38 -17.24
CA ARG A 49 17.95 4.24 -18.04
C ARG A 49 18.84 3.01 -17.77
N PRO A 50 18.32 1.91 -17.18
CA PRO A 50 19.14 0.75 -16.85
C PRO A 50 19.46 -0.09 -18.08
N ALA A 51 20.59 -0.82 -18.03
CA ALA A 51 20.88 -1.86 -19.01
C ALA A 51 19.84 -3.01 -18.97
N ALA A 52 19.59 -3.67 -20.10
CA ALA A 52 18.56 -4.71 -20.22
C ALA A 52 18.73 -5.85 -19.20
N GLY A 53 19.95 -6.35 -19.00
CA GLY A 53 20.22 -7.42 -18.02
C GLY A 53 19.88 -7.03 -16.57
N ARG A 54 20.00 -5.74 -16.22
CA ARG A 54 19.62 -5.22 -14.90
C ARG A 54 18.11 -5.11 -14.73
N LEU A 55 17.37 -4.82 -15.81
CA LEU A 55 15.91 -4.88 -15.81
C LEU A 55 15.44 -6.32 -15.58
N VAL A 56 16.05 -7.30 -16.25
CA VAL A 56 15.75 -8.73 -16.06
C VAL A 56 16.04 -9.15 -14.61
N LEU A 57 17.21 -8.83 -14.08
CA LEU A 57 17.58 -9.15 -12.70
C LEU A 57 16.60 -8.51 -11.69
N HIS A 58 16.22 -7.25 -11.92
CA HIS A 58 15.23 -6.58 -11.08
C HIS A 58 13.87 -7.27 -11.17
N ALA A 59 13.39 -7.62 -12.37
CA ALA A 59 12.13 -8.32 -12.54
C ALA A 59 12.13 -9.65 -11.77
N LEU A 60 13.17 -10.48 -11.93
CA LEU A 60 13.28 -11.77 -11.24
C LEU A 60 13.26 -11.62 -9.71
N LEU A 61 14.06 -10.68 -9.16
CA LEU A 61 14.20 -10.55 -7.70
C LEU A 61 13.08 -9.72 -7.05
N ALA A 62 12.50 -8.76 -7.77
CA ALA A 62 11.47 -7.87 -7.23
C ALA A 62 10.05 -8.43 -7.39
N THR A 63 9.80 -9.36 -8.31
CA THR A 63 8.45 -9.89 -8.57
C THR A 63 7.76 -10.43 -7.31
N PRO A 64 8.38 -11.29 -6.48
CA PRO A 64 7.73 -11.80 -5.26
C PRO A 64 7.35 -10.66 -4.30
N LEU A 65 8.26 -9.70 -4.10
CA LEU A 65 8.01 -8.54 -3.25
C LEU A 65 6.89 -7.65 -3.83
N ASN A 66 6.89 -7.41 -5.14
CA ASN A 66 5.88 -6.59 -5.80
C ASN A 66 4.50 -7.26 -5.76
N ALA A 67 4.42 -8.59 -5.86
CA ALA A 67 3.18 -9.33 -5.73
C ALA A 67 2.61 -9.24 -4.30
N VAL A 68 3.45 -9.47 -3.28
CA VAL A 68 3.04 -9.30 -1.87
C VAL A 68 2.59 -7.86 -1.61
N ALA A 69 3.35 -6.88 -2.09
CA ALA A 69 3.02 -5.47 -1.93
C ALA A 69 1.68 -5.11 -2.59
N LEU A 70 1.40 -5.64 -3.78
CA LEU A 70 0.13 -5.46 -4.48
C LEU A 70 -1.03 -6.02 -3.66
N VAL A 71 -0.92 -7.28 -3.20
CA VAL A 71 -1.96 -7.94 -2.39
C VAL A 71 -2.22 -7.16 -1.10
N VAL A 72 -1.17 -6.83 -0.35
CA VAL A 72 -1.28 -6.05 0.90
C VAL A 72 -1.94 -4.69 0.64
N THR A 73 -1.58 -4.02 -0.46
CA THR A 73 -2.14 -2.71 -0.80
C THR A 73 -3.61 -2.81 -1.16
N VAL A 74 -3.98 -3.72 -2.07
CA VAL A 74 -5.37 -3.90 -2.51
C VAL A 74 -6.25 -4.35 -1.36
N TYR A 75 -5.85 -5.41 -0.65
CA TYR A 75 -6.64 -5.96 0.44
C TYR A 75 -6.70 -5.01 1.64
N GLY A 76 -5.57 -4.41 2.03
CA GLY A 76 -5.54 -3.51 3.17
C GLY A 76 -6.36 -2.23 2.95
N TRP A 77 -6.32 -1.65 1.74
CA TRP A 77 -7.16 -0.50 1.43
C TRP A 77 -8.62 -0.85 1.19
N SER A 78 -8.95 -2.04 0.68
CA SER A 78 -10.35 -2.45 0.52
C SER A 78 -11.06 -2.65 1.87
N LEU A 79 -10.33 -3.03 2.93
CA LEU A 79 -10.88 -3.14 4.27
C LEU A 79 -11.43 -1.82 4.80
N VAL A 80 -10.92 -0.67 4.37
CA VAL A 80 -11.41 0.65 4.81
C VAL A 80 -12.88 0.86 4.42
N PRO A 81 -13.25 0.93 3.12
CA PRO A 81 -14.65 1.08 2.73
C PRO A 81 -15.50 -0.13 3.11
N MET A 82 -14.96 -1.35 3.10
CA MET A 82 -15.72 -2.55 3.47
C MET A 82 -16.15 -2.56 4.94
N ASN A 83 -15.35 -1.98 5.85
CA ASN A 83 -15.68 -1.94 7.27
C ASN A 83 -16.42 -0.66 7.67
N LEU A 84 -16.16 0.48 7.04
CA LEU A 84 -17.00 1.67 7.22
C LEU A 84 -18.42 1.44 6.70
N GLY A 85 -18.54 0.78 5.54
CA GLY A 85 -19.78 0.34 4.93
C GLY A 85 -20.24 -1.05 5.39
N TRP A 86 -19.77 -1.56 6.54
CA TRP A 86 -20.16 -2.88 7.06
C TRP A 86 -21.67 -3.16 7.00
N PRO A 87 -22.59 -2.20 7.32
CA PRO A 87 -24.03 -2.44 7.25
C PRO A 87 -24.56 -2.86 5.88
N LEU A 88 -23.85 -2.53 4.80
CA LEU A 88 -24.25 -2.87 3.43
C LEU A 88 -23.98 -4.35 3.06
N ARG A 89 -23.20 -5.06 3.88
CA ARG A 89 -22.80 -6.46 3.68
C ARG A 89 -23.03 -7.34 4.90
N ALA A 90 -23.61 -6.79 5.96
CA ALA A 90 -23.79 -7.44 7.23
C ALA A 90 -24.99 -8.40 7.22
N GLY A 91 -24.85 -9.52 7.93
CA GLY A 91 -25.95 -10.39 8.34
C GLY A 91 -26.47 -10.01 9.74
N ASP A 92 -26.86 -11.01 10.53
CA ASP A 92 -27.32 -10.79 11.91
C ASP A 92 -26.18 -10.19 12.79
N PRO A 93 -26.38 -9.00 13.40
CA PRO A 93 -25.43 -8.42 14.33
C PRO A 93 -25.08 -9.29 15.54
N ALA A 94 -25.93 -10.25 15.91
CA ALA A 94 -25.67 -11.22 16.98
C ALA A 94 -24.50 -12.17 16.65
N GLU A 95 -24.25 -12.44 15.36
CA GLU A 95 -23.15 -13.27 14.88
C GLU A 95 -21.87 -12.45 14.58
N ALA A 96 -21.97 -11.12 14.64
CA ALA A 96 -20.89 -10.22 14.29
C ALA A 96 -19.98 -9.90 15.49
N TRP A 97 -18.72 -9.59 15.19
CA TRP A 97 -17.80 -9.09 16.20
C TRP A 97 -18.28 -7.72 16.70
N GLY A 98 -18.35 -7.56 18.02
CA GLY A 98 -18.94 -6.37 18.66
C GLY A 98 -20.46 -6.44 18.91
N GLY A 99 -21.10 -7.59 18.69
CA GLY A 99 -22.56 -7.79 18.87
C GLY A 99 -23.13 -7.49 20.27
N PRO A 100 -24.34 -7.96 20.62
CA PRO A 100 -25.41 -8.38 19.70
C PRO A 100 -26.16 -7.19 19.10
N THR A 101 -25.80 -5.97 19.51
CA THR A 101 -26.44 -4.77 18.98
C THR A 101 -25.83 -4.38 17.65
N PHE A 102 -26.68 -3.88 16.74
CA PHE A 102 -26.21 -3.30 15.48
C PHE A 102 -25.17 -2.19 15.72
N ALA A 103 -25.39 -1.34 16.72
CA ALA A 103 -24.48 -0.24 17.06
C ALA A 103 -23.10 -0.74 17.49
N GLY A 104 -23.04 -1.78 18.34
CA GLY A 104 -21.78 -2.38 18.78
C GLY A 104 -21.03 -3.04 17.63
N ALA A 105 -21.73 -3.83 16.81
CA ALA A 105 -21.13 -4.49 15.66
C ALA A 105 -20.58 -3.47 14.65
N TRP A 106 -21.38 -2.46 14.31
CA TRP A 106 -20.93 -1.38 13.43
C TRP A 106 -19.74 -0.62 14.01
N ALA A 107 -19.78 -0.23 15.28
CA ALA A 107 -18.69 0.52 15.91
C ALA A 107 -17.38 -0.27 15.90
N PHE A 108 -17.43 -1.57 16.19
CA PHE A 108 -16.26 -2.44 16.12
C PHE A 108 -15.66 -2.45 14.71
N HIS A 109 -16.47 -2.72 13.69
CA HIS A 109 -16.01 -2.76 12.31
C HIS A 109 -15.51 -1.39 11.83
N ALA A 110 -16.27 -0.32 12.05
CA ALA A 110 -15.91 1.03 11.62
C ALA A 110 -14.61 1.50 12.27
N LEU A 111 -14.42 1.29 13.58
CA LEU A 111 -13.24 1.77 14.30
C LEU A 111 -12.01 0.89 14.06
N ILE A 112 -12.14 -0.44 14.20
CA ILE A 112 -10.99 -1.34 14.09
C ILE A 112 -10.68 -1.64 12.62
N GLY A 113 -11.70 -2.02 11.85
CA GLY A 113 -11.54 -2.39 10.44
C GLY A 113 -11.46 -1.19 9.50
N GLY A 114 -12.23 -0.14 9.75
CA GLY A 114 -12.28 1.06 8.91
C GLY A 114 -11.16 2.04 9.24
N VAL A 115 -11.29 2.72 10.38
CA VAL A 115 -10.35 3.74 10.85
C VAL A 115 -8.98 3.14 11.16
N GLY A 116 -8.93 1.97 11.79
CA GLY A 116 -7.67 1.28 12.09
C GLY A 116 -6.83 1.04 10.84
N PHE A 117 -7.41 0.47 9.77
CA PHE A 117 -6.70 0.28 8.51
C PHE A 117 -6.41 1.60 7.78
N LEU A 118 -7.32 2.58 7.82
CA LEU A 118 -7.09 3.91 7.25
C LEU A 118 -5.81 4.55 7.81
N LEU A 119 -5.58 4.41 9.12
CA LEU A 119 -4.39 4.95 9.79
C LEU A 119 -3.15 4.06 9.64
N LEU A 120 -3.31 2.74 9.55
CA LEU A 120 -2.22 1.78 9.43
C LEU A 120 -1.59 1.75 8.03
N MET A 121 -2.42 1.73 6.99
CA MET A 121 -1.99 1.49 5.61
C MET A 121 -0.93 2.48 5.07
N PRO A 122 -0.95 3.78 5.40
CA PRO A 122 0.12 4.70 4.99
C PRO A 122 1.51 4.29 5.49
N TRP A 123 1.61 3.70 6.68
CA TRP A 123 2.87 3.24 7.26
C TRP A 123 3.35 1.93 6.66
N ALA A 124 2.43 0.98 6.45
CA ALA A 124 2.72 -0.24 5.69
C ALA A 124 3.24 0.10 4.29
N GLY A 125 2.55 1.02 3.60
CA GLY A 125 2.97 1.50 2.27
C GLY A 125 4.33 2.20 2.30
N ARG A 126 4.64 2.97 3.35
CA ARG A 126 5.97 3.58 3.55
C ARG A 126 7.06 2.52 3.69
N GLY A 127 6.83 1.47 4.48
CA GLY A 127 7.79 0.38 4.66
C GLY A 127 8.05 -0.38 3.34
N LEU A 128 6.98 -0.79 2.66
CA LEU A 128 7.06 -1.52 1.39
C LEU A 128 7.76 -0.71 0.30
N THR A 129 7.36 0.55 0.10
CA THR A 129 8.00 1.42 -0.91
C THR A 129 9.45 1.76 -0.56
N ALA A 130 9.81 1.85 0.73
CA ALA A 130 11.20 2.02 1.13
C ALA A 130 12.05 0.79 0.82
N LEU A 131 11.50 -0.42 0.94
CA LEU A 131 12.18 -1.66 0.57
C LEU A 131 12.32 -1.79 -0.95
N GLN A 132 11.22 -1.61 -1.69
CA GLN A 132 11.22 -1.64 -3.16
C GLN A 132 12.13 -0.56 -3.76
N GLY A 133 12.13 0.65 -3.20
CA GLY A 133 13.02 1.73 -3.61
C GLY A 133 14.50 1.39 -3.39
N ARG A 134 14.84 0.78 -2.26
CA ARG A 134 16.22 0.29 -2.01
C ARG A 134 16.63 -0.78 -3.01
N LEU A 135 15.74 -1.73 -3.30
CA LEU A 135 15.98 -2.78 -4.28
C LEU A 135 16.16 -2.20 -5.69
N ALA A 136 15.31 -1.26 -6.09
CA ALA A 136 15.40 -0.58 -7.38
C ALA A 136 16.73 0.17 -7.52
N VAL A 137 17.15 0.96 -6.53
CA VAL A 137 18.43 1.66 -6.57
C VAL A 137 19.60 0.67 -6.68
N ARG A 138 19.61 -0.40 -5.89
CA ARG A 138 20.68 -1.42 -5.91
C ARG A 138 20.79 -2.16 -7.25
N LEU A 139 19.66 -2.58 -7.81
CA LEU A 139 19.65 -3.43 -9.01
C LEU A 139 19.67 -2.63 -10.32
N LEU A 140 19.15 -1.40 -10.33
CA LEU A 140 18.97 -0.61 -11.55
C LEU A 140 20.01 0.49 -11.74
N LYS A 141 20.54 1.09 -10.66
CA LYS A 141 21.56 2.14 -10.77
C LYS A 141 22.91 1.53 -11.12
N GLY A 142 23.40 1.76 -12.35
CA GLY A 142 24.76 1.40 -12.77
C GLY A 142 25.79 2.04 -11.83
N ARG A 143 26.98 1.44 -11.71
CA ARG A 143 28.10 2.13 -11.04
C ARG A 143 28.41 3.43 -11.78
#